data_AF-A0A7J2K7Z6-F1
#
_entry.id   AF-A0A7J2K7Z6-F1
#
_cell.length_a   1.000
_cell.length_b   1.000
_cell.length_c   1.000
_cell.angle_alpha   90.00
_cell.angle_beta   90.00
_cell.angle_gamma   90.00
#
_symmetry.space_group_name_H-M   'P 1'
#
loop_
_entity.id
_entity.type
_entity.pdbx_description
1 polymer ?
#
loop_
_entity_poly.entity_id
_entity_poly.type
_entity_poly.pdbx_seq_one_letter_code
_entity_poly.pdbx_strand_id
1 'polypeptide(L)'
;PHDVRLIALVYLGLVCSDAAFALQVYGQKFVEAAVAGIIFLFEPVFATFMSWLILEETLKPLQIIGASLILLSLFLSSKDSAKKRIT
;
A
#
# COMPACT_ATOMS: atom_id res chain seq x y z
N PRO A 1 -8.50 -27.46 -19.15
CA PRO A 1 -7.85 -27.76 -17.85
C PRO A 1 -8.48 -26.91 -16.73
N HIS A 2 -9.49 -27.44 -16.04
CA HIS A 2 -10.27 -26.71 -15.03
C HIS A 2 -9.54 -26.68 -13.67
N ASP A 3 -8.68 -27.65 -13.41
CA ASP A 3 -8.00 -27.85 -12.12
C ASP A 3 -6.93 -26.79 -11.82
N VAL A 4 -6.21 -26.32 -12.85
CA VAL A 4 -5.18 -25.29 -12.70
C VAL A 4 -5.75 -23.93 -12.29
N ARG A 5 -7.02 -23.65 -12.62
CA ARG A 5 -7.69 -22.39 -12.24
C ARG A 5 -8.06 -22.39 -10.76
N LEU A 6 -8.54 -23.52 -10.24
CA LEU A 6 -8.82 -23.69 -8.81
C LEU A 6 -7.54 -23.57 -7.98
N ILE A 7 -6.45 -24.21 -8.43
CA ILE A 7 -5.14 -24.08 -7.78
C ILE A 7 -4.65 -22.62 -7.78
N ALA A 8 -4.78 -21.91 -8.92
CA ALA A 8 -4.37 -20.51 -9.02
C ALA A 8 -5.20 -19.59 -8.10
N LEU A 9 -6.52 -19.80 -8.00
CA LEU A 9 -7.39 -19.02 -7.11
C LEU A 9 -7.07 -19.28 -5.63
N VAL A 10 -6.87 -20.56 -5.27
CA VAL A 10 -6.49 -20.94 -3.90
C VAL A 10 -5.13 -20.35 -3.54
N TYR A 11 -4.15 -20.42 -4.45
CA TYR A 11 -2.84 -19.80 -4.26
C TYR A 11 -2.93 -18.28 -4.08
N LEU A 12 -3.71 -17.60 -4.93
CA LEU A 12 -3.87 -16.16 -4.88
C LEU A 12 -4.52 -15.70 -3.56
N GLY A 13 -5.55 -16.40 -3.09
CA GLY A 13 -6.19 -16.09 -1.82
C GLY A 13 -5.26 -16.36 -0.63
N LEU A 14 -4.86 -17.63 -0.44
CA LEU A 14 -4.12 -18.04 0.75
C LEU A 14 -2.72 -17.43 0.84
N VAL A 15 -1.99 -17.40 -0.27
CA VAL A 15 -0.58 -16.99 -0.24
C VAL A 15 -0.45 -15.50 -0.52
N CYS A 16 -1.12 -14.97 -1.56
CA CYS A 16 -0.98 -13.56 -1.90
C CYS A 16 -1.83 -12.63 -1.01
N SER A 17 -2.98 -13.06 -0.50
CA SER A 17 -3.80 -12.22 0.39
C SER A 17 -3.58 -12.58 1.86
N ASP A 18 -3.94 -13.78 2.31
CA ASP A 18 -3.94 -14.12 3.74
C ASP A 18 -2.53 -14.06 4.35
N ALA A 19 -1.53 -14.66 3.71
CA ALA A 19 -0.17 -14.63 4.23
C ALA A 19 0.46 -13.22 4.18
N ALA A 20 0.18 -12.44 3.12
CA ALA A 20 0.65 -11.06 3.01
C ALA A 20 0.03 -10.17 4.10
N PHE A 21 -1.29 -10.28 4.33
CA PHE A 21 -1.98 -9.55 5.40
C PHE A 21 -1.49 -9.97 6.79
N ALA A 22 -1.31 -11.28 7.01
CA ALA A 22 -0.78 -11.79 8.27
C ALA A 22 0.63 -11.23 8.55
N LEU A 23 1.49 -11.20 7.54
CA LEU A 23 2.83 -10.62 7.64
C LEU A 23 2.77 -9.10 7.84
N GLN A 24 1.84 -8.41 7.20
CA GLN A 24 1.62 -6.97 7.36
C GLN A 24 1.22 -6.64 8.80
N VAL A 25 0.23 -7.36 9.37
CA VAL A 25 -0.20 -7.20 10.77
C VAL A 25 0.92 -7.58 11.74
N TYR A 26 1.68 -8.63 11.43
CA TYR A 26 2.85 -9.01 12.23
C TYR A 26 3.91 -7.91 12.22
N GLY A 27 4.23 -7.34 11.06
CA GLY A 27 5.19 -6.24 10.90
C GLY A 27 4.77 -4.96 11.63
N GLN A 28 3.47 -4.63 11.62
CA GLN A 28 2.92 -3.52 12.40
C GLN A 28 3.21 -3.65 13.90
N LYS A 29 3.35 -4.87 14.43
CA LYS A 29 3.64 -5.09 15.85
C LYS A 29 5.05 -4.65 16.27
N PHE A 30 5.98 -4.57 15.31
CA PHE A 30 7.39 -4.20 15.55
C PHE A 30 7.70 -2.75 15.17
N VAL A 31 6.76 -2.03 14.58
CA VAL A 31 6.95 -0.67 14.06
C VAL A 31 6.02 0.30 14.80
N GLU A 32 6.54 1.49 15.13
CA GLU A 32 5.74 2.54 15.78
C GLU A 32 4.52 2.89 14.91
N ALA A 33 3.34 3.07 15.52
CA ALA A 33 2.07 3.26 14.79
C ALA A 33 2.13 4.40 13.75
N ALA A 34 2.89 5.46 14.04
CA ALA A 34 3.13 6.56 13.11
C ALA A 34 3.87 6.11 11.84
N VAL A 35 4.96 5.35 12.01
CA VAL A 35 5.77 4.83 10.88
C VAL A 35 4.97 3.80 10.08
N ALA A 36 4.22 2.92 10.76
CA ALA A 36 3.33 1.98 10.09
C ALA A 36 2.26 2.70 9.25
N GLY A 37 1.62 3.74 9.79
CA GLY A 37 0.64 4.55 9.07
C GLY A 37 1.21 5.21 7.81
N ILE A 38 2.44 5.71 7.86
CA ILE A 38 3.14 6.27 6.69
C ILE A 38 3.33 5.19 5.61
N ILE A 39 3.73 3.97 5.99
CA ILE A 39 3.92 2.86 5.04
C ILE A 39 2.58 2.49 4.36
N PHE A 40 1.49 2.40 5.11
CA PHE A 40 0.15 2.12 4.57
C PHE A 40 -0.33 3.19 3.59
N LEU A 41 -0.06 4.46 3.88
CA LEU A 41 -0.38 5.56 2.97
C LEU A 41 0.50 5.55 1.72
N PHE A 42 1.69 4.94 1.78
CA PHE A 42 2.60 4.82 0.64
C PHE A 42 2.27 3.64 -0.28
N GLU A 43 1.64 2.59 0.25
CA GLU A 43 1.15 1.44 -0.53
C GLU A 43 0.37 1.84 -1.80
N PRO A 44 -0.68 2.69 -1.76
CA PRO A 44 -1.42 3.10 -2.96
C PRO A 44 -0.59 3.95 -3.93
N VAL A 45 0.43 4.67 -3.45
CA VAL A 45 1.36 5.42 -4.31
C VAL A 45 2.21 4.45 -5.12
N PHE A 46 2.81 3.45 -4.47
CA PHE A 46 3.55 2.40 -5.16
C PHE A 46 2.68 1.56 -6.08
N ALA A 47 1.46 1.21 -5.65
CA ALA A 47 0.51 0.47 -6.48
C ALA A 47 0.19 1.26 -7.76
N THR A 48 -0.08 2.56 -7.65
CA THR A 48 -0.33 3.43 -8.82
C THR A 48 0.90 3.53 -9.71
N PHE A 49 2.09 3.70 -9.13
CA PHE A 49 3.36 3.77 -9.87
C PHE A 49 3.68 2.47 -10.62
N MET A 50 3.53 1.33 -9.95
CA MET A 50 3.70 0.01 -10.56
C MET A 50 2.63 -0.29 -11.59
N SER A 51 1.38 0.13 -11.36
CA SER A 51 0.29 -0.03 -12.33
C SER A 51 0.56 0.78 -13.61
N TRP A 52 1.09 2.00 -13.49
CA TRP A 52 1.53 2.77 -14.66
C TRP A 52 2.70 2.11 -15.39
N LEU A 53 3.68 1.59 -14.64
CA LEU A 53 4.89 0.99 -15.21
C LEU A 53 4.66 -0.39 -15.87
N ILE A 54 3.85 -1.25 -15.24
CA ILE A 54 3.64 -2.65 -15.67
C ILE A 54 2.45 -2.78 -16.62
N LEU A 55 1.38 -2.00 -16.41
CA LEU A 55 0.15 -2.14 -17.19
C LEU A 55 0.12 -1.20 -18.41
N GLU A 56 1.09 -0.28 -18.52
CA GLU A 56 1.20 0.75 -19.57
C GLU A 56 -0.08 1.58 -19.77
N GLU A 57 -1.02 1.54 -18.82
CA GLU A 57 -2.27 2.30 -18.92
C GLU A 57 -2.01 3.78 -18.71
N THR A 58 -2.63 4.60 -19.56
CA THR A 58 -2.57 6.05 -19.43
C THR A 58 -3.26 6.47 -18.14
N LEU A 59 -2.47 6.98 -17.19
CA LEU A 59 -2.96 7.50 -15.92
C LEU A 59 -4.03 8.56 -16.18
N LYS A 60 -5.26 8.30 -15.75
CA LYS A 60 -6.34 9.27 -15.88
C LYS A 60 -6.01 10.50 -15.03
N PRO A 61 -6.48 11.70 -15.42
CA PRO A 61 -6.26 12.92 -14.62
C PRO A 61 -6.69 12.78 -13.15
N LEU A 62 -7.74 11.98 -12.91
CA LEU A 62 -8.23 11.69 -11.56
C LEU A 62 -7.24 10.86 -10.71
N GLN A 63 -6.51 9.91 -11.31
CA GLN A 63 -5.47 9.14 -10.61
C GLN A 63 -4.29 10.04 -10.23
N ILE A 64 -3.92 11.01 -11.09
CA ILE A 64 -2.87 11.99 -10.80
C ILE A 64 -3.27 12.88 -9.62
N ILE A 65 -4.52 13.35 -9.59
CA ILE A 65 -5.05 14.14 -8.47
C ILE A 65 -5.05 13.31 -7.18
N GLY A 66 -5.52 12.06 -7.23
CA GLY A 66 -5.52 11.14 -6.09
C GLY A 66 -4.11 10.87 -5.56
N ALA A 67 -3.16 10.54 -6.43
CA ALA A 67 -1.76 10.32 -6.06
C ALA A 67 -1.14 11.57 -5.42
N SER A 68 -1.42 12.76 -5.97
CA SER A 68 -0.94 14.03 -5.41
C SER A 68 -1.50 14.29 -4.01
N LEU A 69 -2.79 13.98 -3.78
CA LEU A 69 -3.44 14.13 -2.47
C LEU A 69 -2.84 13.19 -1.42
N ILE A 70 -2.55 11.95 -1.79
CA ILE A 70 -1.90 10.96 -0.91
C ILE A 70 -0.49 11.42 -0.54
N LEU A 71 0.30 11.89 -1.51
CA LEU A 71 1.64 12.43 -1.26
C LEU A 71 1.61 13.66 -0.35
N LEU A 72 0.64 14.57 -0.54
CA LEU A 72 0.43 15.71 0.35
C LEU A 72 0.07 15.27 1.78
N SER A 73 -0.83 14.30 1.92
CA SER A 73 -1.21 13.72 3.21
C SER A 73 0.00 13.11 3.93
N LEU A 74 0.82 12.33 3.21
CA LEU A 74 2.04 11.73 3.71
C LEU A 74 3.04 12.79 4.18
N PHE A 75 3.23 13.87 3.40
CA PHE A 75 4.12 14.97 3.73
C PHE A 75 3.65 15.74 4.98
N LEU A 76 2.35 16.00 5.11
CA LEU A 76 1.76 16.62 6.30
C LEU A 76 1.89 15.72 7.53
N SER A 77 1.59 14.43 7.40
CA SER A 77 1.66 13.45 8.49
C SER A 77 3.09 13.22 8.99
N SER A 78 4.07 13.24 8.08
CA SER A 78 5.49 13.19 8.43
C SER A 78 5.93 14.40 9.27
N LYS A 79 5.41 15.60 8.94
CA LYS A 79 5.67 16.83 9.71
C LYS A 79 5.00 16.85 11.08
N ASP A 80 3.78 16.31 11.19
CA ASP A 80 3.04 16.26 12.47
C ASP A 80 3.64 15.24 13.45
N SER A 81 4.08 14.08 12.93
CA SER A 81 4.74 13.05 13.74
C SER A 81 6.08 13.54 14.33
N ALA A 82 6.80 14.42 13.63
CA ALA A 82 8.01 15.06 14.15
C ALA A 82 7.72 16.11 15.25
N LYS A 83 6.52 16.71 15.25
CA LYS A 83 6.11 17.75 16.22
C LYS A 83 5.50 17.17 17.50
N LYS A 84 4.83 16.02 17.42
CA LYS A 84 4.17 15.37 18.57
C LYS A 84 5.14 14.68 19.55
N ARG A 85 6.42 14.58 19.22
CA ARG A 85 7.47 14.01 20.08
C ARG A 85 8.13 15.01 21.05
N ILE A 86 7.68 16.28 21.05
CA ILE A 86 8.25 17.37 21.88
C ILE A 86 7.24 17.89 22.96
N THR A 87 6.03 17.35 23.04
CA THR A 87 5.09 17.61 24.15
C THR A 87 4.83 16.37 24.98
#